data_AF-A0A836FLT1-F1
#
_entry.id   AF-A0A836FLT1-F1
#
_cell.length_a   1.000
_cell.length_b   1.000
_cell.length_c   1.000
_cell.angle_alpha   90.00
_cell.angle_beta   90.00
_cell.angle_gamma   90.00
#
_symmetry.space_group_name_H-M   'P 1'
#
loop_
_entity.id
_entity.type
_entity.pdbx_description
1 polymer ?
#
loop_
_entity_poly.entity_id
_entity_poly.type
_entity_poly.pdbx_seq_one_letter_code
_entity_poly.pdbx_strand_id
1 'polypeptide(L)'
;INLSFQRLDGRKLLEPRLVKIYFSSNWGCCMVSLGHTKAVAQVSCDIQQPKASRPNEGMIRINVELAPLAAQHFEGGRQSEAAILINRQLEKCFKDSKCVDLESLCIVADKKVWNLRIDINIINHDGNLVDCASIATLAALMHFHRPDVTSTGEEIIIHPASEKDFLPLTLFHYPICISFITFKSGNTIMDPTYIEEKVGVAELTLGVNSYRELCSLHFDYLTKTMTVKDVISAVSNDAANYATKLVQQIKEAVIKDVQSRYDENDFMEVENEEKSCIIKYEEGSAELIPIPINSIKKEEVFSTFNSSDDSDDEILVKSPFSERKEIDLVDLIDSD
;
A
#
# COMPACT_ATOMS: atom_id res chain seq x y z
N ILE A 1 26.95 33.92 7.64
CA ILE A 1 25.80 33.29 8.32
C ILE A 1 25.80 31.83 7.87
N ASN A 2 26.27 30.91 8.71
CA ASN A 2 26.12 29.47 8.42
C ASN A 2 24.64 29.13 8.61
N LEU A 3 23.86 29.26 7.55
CA LEU A 3 22.48 28.79 7.52
C LEU A 3 22.55 27.25 7.55
N SER A 4 22.29 26.65 8.70
CA SER A 4 22.03 25.22 8.77
C SER A 4 20.83 24.92 7.87
N PHE A 5 21.02 24.06 6.88
CA PHE A 5 19.95 23.64 5.98
C PHE A 5 18.90 22.88 6.79
N GLN A 6 17.75 23.52 7.01
CA GLN A 6 16.66 22.99 7.81
C GLN A 6 15.39 23.02 6.98
N ARG A 7 14.67 21.89 6.94
CA ARG A 7 13.35 21.81 6.32
C ARG A 7 12.32 22.50 7.21
N LEU A 8 11.24 22.99 6.62
CA LEU A 8 10.18 23.71 7.35
C LEU A 8 9.50 22.84 8.42
N ASP A 9 9.46 21.53 8.19
CA ASP A 9 8.90 20.53 9.10
C ASP A 9 9.93 19.93 10.08
N GLY A 10 11.19 20.38 10.03
CA GLY A 10 12.25 19.94 10.92
C GLY A 10 12.91 18.60 10.55
N ARG A 11 12.47 17.93 9.48
CA ARG A 11 13.10 16.67 9.01
C ARG A 11 14.49 16.90 8.43
N LYS A 12 15.32 15.85 8.44
CA LYS A 12 16.57 15.83 7.67
C LYS A 12 16.29 15.80 6.16
N LEU A 13 17.31 16.09 5.35
CA LEU A 13 17.19 16.16 3.89
C LEU A 13 16.65 14.86 3.28
N LEU A 14 17.13 13.70 3.73
CA LEU A 14 16.74 12.38 3.20
C LEU A 14 15.81 11.61 4.15
N GLU A 15 15.10 12.32 5.02
CA GLU A 15 14.16 11.73 5.96
C GLU A 15 12.72 11.82 5.42
N PRO A 16 12.06 10.68 5.13
CA PRO A 16 10.70 10.64 4.61
C PRO A 16 9.65 10.85 5.71
N ARG A 17 8.42 11.20 5.32
CA ARG A 17 7.26 11.28 6.22
C ARG A 17 6.86 9.89 6.70
N LEU A 18 6.18 9.86 7.84
CA LEU A 18 5.57 8.65 8.35
C LEU A 18 4.48 8.16 7.38
N VAL A 19 4.58 6.90 6.97
CA VAL A 19 3.59 6.20 6.17
C VAL A 19 2.64 5.44 7.09
N LYS A 20 1.33 5.65 6.93
CA LYS A 20 0.28 4.87 7.57
C LYS A 20 -0.60 4.22 6.51
N ILE A 21 -0.91 2.94 6.70
CA ILE A 21 -1.71 2.14 5.77
C ILE A 21 -2.92 1.65 6.54
N TYR A 22 -4.10 1.83 5.97
CA TYR A 22 -5.37 1.37 6.52
C TYR A 22 -6.05 0.51 5.46
N PHE A 23 -6.51 -0.68 5.83
CA PHE A 23 -7.26 -1.55 4.93
C PHE A 23 -8.76 -1.38 5.21
N SER A 24 -9.56 -1.50 4.16
CA SER A 24 -11.02 -1.49 4.27
C SER A 24 -11.54 -2.93 4.39
N SER A 25 -12.82 -3.12 4.70
CA SER A 25 -13.44 -4.45 4.80
C SER A 25 -13.27 -5.30 3.53
N ASN A 26 -13.23 -4.68 2.36
CA ASN A 26 -13.09 -5.39 1.09
C ASN A 26 -11.62 -5.68 0.75
N TRP A 27 -11.35 -6.88 0.24
CA TRP A 27 -10.03 -7.25 -0.27
C TRP A 27 -9.56 -6.30 -1.38
N GLY A 28 -8.27 -5.95 -1.35
CA GLY A 28 -7.65 -5.02 -2.29
C GLY A 28 -8.10 -3.56 -2.19
N CYS A 29 -8.74 -3.17 -1.08
CA CYS A 29 -9.04 -1.77 -0.79
C CYS A 29 -8.14 -1.25 0.34
N CYS A 30 -7.41 -0.17 0.10
CA CYS A 30 -6.61 0.46 1.15
C CYS A 30 -6.58 2.00 1.02
N MET A 31 -6.36 2.66 2.15
CA MET A 31 -6.06 4.08 2.25
C MET A 31 -4.64 4.24 2.80
N VAL A 32 -3.82 4.99 2.10
CA VAL A 32 -2.45 5.33 2.52
C VAL A 32 -2.38 6.81 2.86
N SER A 33 -1.70 7.11 3.96
CA SER A 33 -1.39 8.47 4.42
C SER A 33 0.13 8.62 4.47
N LEU A 34 0.67 9.50 3.63
CA LEU A 34 2.06 9.94 3.65
C LEU A 34 2.09 11.35 4.27
N GLY A 35 2.22 11.41 5.60
CA GLY A 35 1.90 12.63 6.34
C GLY A 35 0.45 13.06 6.09
N HIS A 36 0.24 14.26 5.53
CA HIS A 36 -1.08 14.75 5.17
C HIS A 36 -1.54 14.32 3.77
N THR A 37 -0.64 13.89 2.88
CA THR A 37 -1.03 13.38 1.56
C THR A 37 -1.75 12.05 1.73
N LYS A 38 -2.91 11.90 1.10
CA LYS A 38 -3.76 10.71 1.21
C LYS A 38 -4.19 10.19 -0.14
N ALA A 39 -4.06 8.88 -0.33
CA ALA A 39 -4.54 8.17 -1.51
C ALA A 39 -5.33 6.93 -1.10
N VAL A 40 -6.38 6.62 -1.84
CA VAL A 40 -7.12 5.37 -1.75
C VAL A 40 -6.86 4.56 -3.01
N ALA A 41 -6.55 3.28 -2.86
CA ALA A 41 -6.43 2.36 -3.97
C ALA A 41 -7.46 1.24 -3.83
N GLN A 42 -8.10 0.90 -4.94
CA GLN A 42 -9.01 -0.23 -5.05
C GLN A 42 -8.55 -1.11 -6.21
N VAL A 43 -8.35 -2.40 -5.92
CA VAL A 43 -8.18 -3.44 -6.93
C VAL A 43 -9.51 -4.14 -7.15
N SER A 44 -9.88 -4.31 -8.41
CA SER A 44 -11.02 -5.10 -8.86
C SER A 44 -10.58 -6.03 -9.98
N CYS A 45 -11.31 -7.11 -10.19
CA CYS A 45 -11.03 -8.05 -11.27
C CYS A 45 -12.30 -8.40 -12.05
N ASP A 46 -12.16 -8.53 -13.37
CA ASP A 46 -13.19 -9.03 -14.26
C ASP A 46 -12.60 -9.99 -15.30
N ILE A 47 -13.43 -10.82 -15.92
CA ILE A 47 -12.97 -11.77 -16.94
C ILE A 47 -13.11 -11.11 -18.32
N GLN A 48 -12.01 -10.99 -19.04
CA GLN A 48 -11.98 -10.43 -20.39
C GLN A 48 -11.27 -11.37 -21.37
N GLN A 49 -11.43 -11.12 -22.67
CA GLN A 49 -10.61 -11.79 -23.68
C GLN A 49 -9.19 -11.24 -23.62
N PRO A 50 -8.15 -12.10 -23.68
CA PRO A 50 -6.77 -11.64 -23.69
C PRO A 50 -6.45 -10.85 -24.97
N LYS A 51 -5.30 -10.17 -24.97
CA LYS A 51 -4.78 -9.53 -26.17
C LYS A 51 -4.27 -10.58 -27.14
N ALA A 52 -4.54 -10.42 -28.42
CA ALA A 52 -4.06 -11.33 -29.47
C ALA A 52 -2.52 -11.49 -29.49
N SER A 53 -1.77 -10.49 -29.03
CA SER A 53 -0.31 -10.57 -28.93
C SER A 53 0.19 -11.44 -27.78
N ARG A 54 -0.63 -11.64 -26.73
CA ARG A 54 -0.32 -12.37 -25.50
C ARG A 54 -1.55 -13.16 -25.03
N PRO A 55 -1.89 -14.26 -25.71
CA PRO A 55 -3.13 -15.02 -25.43
C PRO A 55 -3.12 -15.79 -24.10
N ASN A 56 -1.94 -15.96 -23.49
CA ASN A 56 -1.74 -16.73 -22.25
C ASN A 56 -1.49 -15.84 -21.03
N GLU A 57 -1.67 -14.54 -21.14
CA GLU A 57 -1.41 -13.58 -20.06
C GLU A 57 -2.70 -12.82 -19.72
N GLY A 58 -2.92 -12.61 -18.42
CA GLY A 58 -3.91 -11.68 -17.91
C GLY A 58 -3.61 -10.23 -18.26
N MET A 59 -4.51 -9.33 -17.88
CA MET A 59 -4.38 -7.90 -18.14
C MET A 59 -4.35 -7.11 -16.85
N ILE A 60 -3.57 -6.02 -16.84
CA ILE A 60 -3.57 -5.02 -15.78
C ILE A 60 -3.87 -3.65 -16.39
N ARG A 61 -4.80 -2.93 -15.77
CA ARG A 61 -5.13 -1.54 -16.07
C ARG A 61 -5.00 -0.70 -14.81
N ILE A 62 -4.22 0.37 -14.89
CA ILE A 62 -4.03 1.32 -13.81
C ILE A 62 -4.74 2.63 -14.20
N ASN A 63 -5.53 3.15 -13.28
CA ASN A 63 -6.23 4.40 -13.45
C ASN A 63 -5.98 5.27 -12.22
N VAL A 64 -5.64 6.53 -12.45
CA VAL A 64 -5.39 7.51 -11.39
C VAL A 64 -6.35 8.66 -11.58
N GLU A 65 -7.09 9.00 -10.52
CA GLU A 65 -8.03 10.11 -10.50
C GLU A 65 -7.59 11.14 -9.46
N LEU A 66 -7.51 12.40 -9.93
CA LEU A 66 -7.29 13.58 -9.10
C LEU A 66 -8.61 14.34 -8.98
N ALA A 67 -9.33 14.10 -7.89
CA ALA A 67 -10.59 14.79 -7.63
C ALA A 67 -10.37 16.21 -7.09
N PRO A 68 -11.31 17.16 -7.30
CA PRO A 68 -11.27 18.50 -6.71
C PRO A 68 -11.19 18.51 -5.17
N LEU A 69 -11.59 17.40 -4.54
CA LEU A 69 -11.43 17.17 -3.10
C LEU A 69 -9.95 17.21 -2.66
N ALA A 70 -9.04 16.72 -3.51
CA ALA A 70 -7.61 16.67 -3.20
C ALA A 70 -6.93 18.04 -3.23
N ALA A 71 -7.33 18.90 -4.17
CA ALA A 71 -6.94 20.30 -4.21
C ALA A 71 -7.87 21.09 -5.13
N GLN A 72 -8.11 22.36 -4.79
CA GLN A 72 -9.03 23.24 -5.53
C GLN A 72 -8.66 23.49 -7.01
N HIS A 73 -7.39 23.28 -7.38
CA HIS A 73 -6.91 23.47 -8.74
C HIS A 73 -7.08 22.22 -9.62
N PHE A 74 -7.56 21.11 -9.06
CA PHE A 74 -7.93 19.93 -9.84
C PHE A 74 -9.37 20.07 -10.34
N GLU A 75 -9.56 19.82 -11.64
CA GLU A 75 -10.86 19.84 -12.30
C GLU A 75 -11.38 18.40 -12.46
N GLY A 76 -12.64 18.17 -12.11
CA GLY A 76 -13.27 16.86 -12.32
C GLY A 76 -13.51 16.55 -13.79
N GLY A 77 -13.34 15.29 -14.19
CA GLY A 77 -13.68 14.80 -15.53
C GLY A 77 -12.62 15.01 -16.62
N ARG A 78 -11.65 15.92 -16.43
CA ARG A 78 -10.47 16.01 -17.29
C ARG A 78 -9.25 15.44 -16.57
N GLN A 79 -8.58 14.49 -17.19
CA GLN A 79 -7.29 13.99 -16.70
C GLN A 79 -6.27 15.13 -16.71
N SER A 80 -5.80 15.52 -15.52
CA SER A 80 -4.77 16.54 -15.37
C SER A 80 -3.40 15.99 -15.80
N GLU A 81 -2.47 16.88 -16.13
CA GLU A 81 -1.10 16.48 -16.50
C GLU A 81 -0.42 15.69 -15.38
N ALA A 82 -0.65 16.06 -14.13
CA ALA A 82 -0.19 15.32 -12.96
C ALA A 82 -0.77 13.90 -12.90
N ALA A 83 -2.06 13.71 -13.15
CA ALA A 83 -2.68 12.36 -13.17
C ALA A 83 -2.06 11.49 -14.27
N ILE A 84 -1.83 12.05 -15.46
CA ILE A 84 -1.21 11.34 -16.59
C ILE A 84 0.23 10.95 -16.24
N LEU A 85 1.00 11.85 -15.62
CA LEU A 85 2.37 11.59 -15.20
C LEU A 85 2.43 10.47 -14.16
N ILE A 86 1.61 10.57 -13.10
CA ILE A 86 1.52 9.55 -12.04
C ILE A 86 1.12 8.21 -12.65
N ASN A 87 0.07 8.18 -13.50
CA ASN A 87 -0.40 6.95 -14.12
C ASN A 87 0.71 6.30 -14.97
N ARG A 88 1.37 7.07 -15.84
CA ARG A 88 2.51 6.58 -16.64
C ARG A 88 3.65 6.05 -15.77
N GLN A 89 3.92 6.70 -14.65
CA GLN A 89 4.97 6.29 -13.73
C GLN A 89 4.61 4.97 -13.03
N LEU A 90 3.35 4.80 -12.61
CA LEU A 90 2.84 3.55 -12.05
C LEU A 90 2.81 2.43 -13.09
N GLU A 91 2.43 2.70 -14.35
CA GLU A 91 2.50 1.70 -15.42
C GLU A 91 3.94 1.19 -15.60
N LYS A 92 4.92 2.09 -15.69
CA LYS A 92 6.33 1.66 -15.77
C LYS A 92 6.76 0.86 -14.55
N CYS A 93 6.33 1.30 -13.36
CA CYS A 93 6.76 0.71 -12.09
C CYS A 93 6.14 -0.67 -11.84
N PHE A 94 4.88 -0.91 -12.19
CA PHE A 94 4.17 -2.16 -11.87
C PHE A 94 3.94 -3.06 -13.09
N LYS A 95 3.62 -2.49 -14.27
CA LYS A 95 3.27 -3.25 -15.47
C LYS A 95 4.49 -3.57 -16.32
N ASP A 96 5.33 -2.58 -16.63
CA ASP A 96 6.53 -2.81 -17.46
C ASP A 96 7.61 -3.58 -16.70
N SER A 97 7.67 -3.42 -15.37
CA SER A 97 8.54 -4.20 -14.50
C SER A 97 8.13 -5.66 -14.35
N LYS A 98 6.90 -6.03 -14.75
CA LYS A 98 6.31 -7.36 -14.57
C LYS A 98 6.26 -7.82 -13.12
N CYS A 99 5.83 -6.94 -12.21
CA CYS A 99 5.75 -7.30 -10.80
C CYS A 99 4.69 -8.36 -10.47
N VAL A 100 3.60 -8.40 -11.24
CA VAL A 100 2.50 -9.37 -11.07
C VAL A 100 2.68 -10.52 -12.05
N ASP A 101 2.44 -11.75 -11.59
CA ASP A 101 2.38 -12.92 -12.45
C ASP A 101 1.12 -12.93 -13.31
N LEU A 102 1.23 -12.38 -14.52
CA LEU A 102 0.14 -12.35 -15.50
C LEU A 102 -0.19 -13.73 -16.07
N GLU A 103 0.73 -14.69 -16.04
CA GLU A 103 0.48 -16.03 -16.56
C GLU A 103 -0.47 -16.79 -15.62
N SER A 104 -0.31 -16.60 -14.30
CA SER A 104 -1.24 -17.12 -13.27
C SER A 104 -2.67 -16.60 -13.38
N LEU A 105 -2.86 -15.49 -14.11
CA LEU A 105 -4.16 -14.86 -14.36
C LEU A 105 -4.89 -15.42 -15.60
N CYS A 106 -4.26 -16.33 -16.35
CA CYS A 106 -4.89 -17.01 -17.47
C CYS A 106 -5.83 -18.12 -16.99
N ILE A 107 -7.09 -18.10 -17.45
CA ILE A 107 -8.07 -19.16 -17.13
C ILE A 107 -8.14 -20.15 -18.29
N VAL A 108 -8.39 -19.63 -19.50
CA VAL A 108 -8.40 -20.40 -20.75
C VAL A 108 -7.66 -19.57 -21.80
N ALA A 109 -6.53 -20.10 -22.27
CA ALA A 109 -5.70 -19.49 -23.29
C ALA A 109 -6.53 -19.01 -24.50
N ASP A 110 -6.25 -17.80 -24.97
CA ASP A 110 -6.87 -17.13 -26.13
C ASP A 110 -8.38 -16.81 -25.99
N LYS A 111 -9.04 -17.29 -24.92
CA LYS A 111 -10.49 -17.08 -24.71
C LYS A 111 -10.78 -16.15 -23.53
N LYS A 112 -10.27 -16.49 -22.34
CA LYS A 112 -10.71 -15.90 -21.07
C LYS A 112 -9.54 -15.78 -20.10
N VAL A 113 -9.25 -14.56 -19.69
CA VAL A 113 -8.22 -14.23 -18.70
C VAL A 113 -8.76 -13.23 -17.70
N TRP A 114 -8.16 -13.18 -16.51
CA TRP A 114 -8.43 -12.12 -15.56
C TRP A 114 -7.86 -10.78 -16.04
N ASN A 115 -8.67 -9.74 -15.93
CA ASN A 115 -8.29 -8.35 -16.08
C ASN A 115 -8.35 -7.70 -14.69
N LEU A 116 -7.20 -7.32 -14.16
CA LEU A 116 -7.09 -6.55 -12.93
C LEU A 116 -7.18 -5.06 -13.25
N ARG A 117 -8.10 -4.37 -12.57
CA ARG A 117 -8.25 -2.92 -12.64
C ARG A 117 -7.88 -2.33 -11.28
N ILE A 118 -6.89 -1.44 -11.29
CA ILE A 118 -6.40 -0.73 -10.13
C ILE A 118 -6.82 0.74 -10.29
N ASP A 119 -7.74 1.19 -9.46
CA ASP A 119 -8.17 2.58 -9.41
C ASP A 119 -7.56 3.25 -8.18
N ILE A 120 -6.80 4.33 -8.40
CA ILE A 120 -6.17 5.15 -7.36
C ILE A 120 -6.85 6.52 -7.35
N ASN A 121 -7.45 6.87 -6.21
CA ASN A 121 -8.10 8.15 -5.97
C ASN A 121 -7.29 8.95 -4.95
N ILE A 122 -6.79 10.11 -5.33
CA ILE A 122 -6.12 11.00 -4.38
C ILE A 122 -7.19 11.78 -3.61
N ILE A 123 -7.09 11.76 -2.28
CA ILE A 123 -8.03 12.42 -1.36
C ILE A 123 -7.49 13.76 -0.88
N ASN A 124 -6.19 13.84 -0.61
CA ASN A 124 -5.55 15.06 -0.15
C ASN A 124 -4.15 15.20 -0.75
N HIS A 125 -3.83 16.37 -1.29
CA HIS A 125 -2.54 16.66 -1.89
C HIS A 125 -1.72 17.62 -1.01
N ASP A 126 -0.72 17.09 -0.31
CA ASP A 126 0.29 17.85 0.46
C ASP A 126 1.72 17.48 0.01
N GLY A 127 1.90 17.30 -1.30
CA GLY A 127 3.16 16.89 -1.92
C GLY A 127 3.42 15.38 -1.95
N ASN A 128 4.30 14.97 -2.85
CA ASN A 128 4.74 13.64 -3.18
C ASN A 128 3.60 12.64 -3.50
N LEU A 129 2.80 12.98 -4.52
CA LEU A 129 1.66 12.17 -4.94
C LEU A 129 2.09 10.82 -5.53
N VAL A 130 3.22 10.79 -6.25
CA VAL A 130 3.69 9.58 -6.94
C VAL A 130 4.05 8.48 -5.93
N ASP A 131 4.81 8.81 -4.90
CA ASP A 131 5.20 7.84 -3.88
C ASP A 131 3.96 7.34 -3.12
N CYS A 132 3.08 8.25 -2.69
CA CYS A 132 1.85 7.89 -2.00
C CYS A 132 0.96 6.95 -2.84
N ALA A 133 0.81 7.24 -4.14
CA ALA A 133 0.05 6.40 -5.07
C ALA A 133 0.73 5.05 -5.30
N SER A 134 2.08 5.00 -5.34
CA SER A 134 2.82 3.76 -5.51
C SER A 134 2.72 2.84 -4.28
N ILE A 135 2.79 3.41 -3.07
CA ILE A 135 2.58 2.68 -1.81
C ILE A 135 1.16 2.10 -1.79
N ALA A 136 0.15 2.91 -2.13
CA ALA A 136 -1.24 2.48 -2.15
C ALA A 136 -1.47 1.36 -3.18
N THR A 137 -0.90 1.49 -4.38
CA THR A 137 -0.98 0.47 -5.44
C THR A 137 -0.37 -0.85 -4.98
N LEU A 138 0.85 -0.84 -4.41
CA LEU A 138 1.51 -2.04 -3.95
C LEU A 138 0.75 -2.69 -2.79
N ALA A 139 0.33 -1.90 -1.79
CA ALA A 139 -0.43 -2.38 -0.65
C ALA A 139 -1.76 -2.99 -1.07
N ALA A 140 -2.48 -2.37 -2.01
CA ALA A 140 -3.74 -2.87 -2.53
C ALA A 140 -3.58 -4.16 -3.33
N LEU A 141 -2.55 -4.26 -4.18
CA LEU A 141 -2.23 -5.48 -4.93
C LEU A 141 -1.88 -6.65 -4.01
N MET A 142 -1.08 -6.42 -2.97
CA MET A 142 -0.71 -7.43 -1.99
C MET A 142 -1.88 -7.88 -1.12
N HIS A 143 -2.81 -6.98 -0.84
CA HIS A 143 -4.01 -7.26 -0.05
C HIS A 143 -5.13 -7.91 -0.88
N PHE A 144 -5.11 -7.77 -2.21
CA PHE A 144 -6.18 -8.27 -3.06
C PHE A 144 -6.20 -9.79 -3.15
N HIS A 145 -7.39 -10.37 -2.93
CA HIS A 145 -7.67 -11.77 -3.15
C HIS A 145 -8.77 -11.88 -4.21
N ARG A 146 -8.50 -12.67 -5.25
CA ARG A 146 -9.44 -12.90 -6.35
C ARG A 146 -10.33 -14.11 -6.05
N PRO A 147 -11.57 -14.18 -6.58
CA PRO A 147 -12.37 -15.38 -6.47
C PRO A 147 -11.71 -16.57 -7.20
N ASP A 148 -11.95 -17.78 -6.68
CA ASP A 148 -11.53 -19.00 -7.34
C ASP A 148 -12.46 -19.32 -8.52
N VAL A 149 -11.90 -19.98 -9.53
CA VAL A 149 -12.61 -20.31 -10.77
C VAL A 149 -12.36 -21.75 -11.15
N THR A 150 -13.44 -22.45 -11.47
CA THR A 150 -13.39 -23.77 -12.09
C THR A 150 -13.71 -23.64 -13.58
N SER A 151 -12.85 -24.22 -14.42
CA SER A 151 -13.03 -24.24 -15.88
C SER A 151 -13.25 -25.68 -16.35
N THR A 152 -14.35 -25.93 -17.06
CA THR A 152 -14.62 -27.20 -17.75
C THR A 152 -14.21 -27.15 -19.23
N GLY A 153 -13.53 -26.07 -19.65
CA GLY A 153 -13.01 -25.86 -21.02
C GLY A 153 -13.91 -24.98 -21.90
N GLU A 154 -15.23 -25.06 -21.72
CA GLU A 154 -16.21 -24.21 -22.42
C GLU A 154 -16.94 -23.25 -21.48
N GLU A 155 -17.23 -23.70 -20.25
CA GLU A 155 -17.89 -22.91 -19.22
C GLU A 155 -16.92 -22.55 -18.09
N ILE A 156 -17.12 -21.36 -17.53
CA ILE A 156 -16.32 -20.80 -16.45
C ILE A 156 -17.25 -20.49 -15.29
N ILE A 157 -17.01 -21.14 -14.16
CA ILE A 157 -17.79 -20.95 -12.93
C ILE A 157 -16.91 -20.17 -11.96
N ILE A 158 -17.36 -18.98 -11.58
CA ILE A 158 -16.73 -18.15 -10.54
C ILE A 158 -17.37 -18.51 -9.21
N HIS A 159 -16.56 -18.98 -8.26
CA HIS A 159 -17.05 -19.37 -6.95
C HIS A 159 -17.15 -18.14 -6.04
N PRO A 160 -18.30 -17.93 -5.36
CA PRO A 160 -18.40 -16.92 -4.32
C PRO A 160 -17.59 -17.33 -3.08
N ALA A 161 -17.30 -16.36 -2.21
CA ALA A 161 -16.55 -16.58 -0.97
C ALA A 161 -17.18 -17.62 -0.04
N SER A 162 -18.50 -17.89 -0.17
CA SER A 162 -19.21 -18.91 0.61
C SER A 162 -18.90 -20.35 0.18
N GLU A 163 -18.46 -20.55 -1.07
CA GLU A 163 -18.13 -21.88 -1.60
C GLU A 163 -16.64 -22.16 -1.53
N LYS A 164 -15.81 -21.15 -1.84
CA LYS A 164 -14.36 -21.27 -1.87
C LYS A 164 -13.70 -19.98 -1.40
N ASP A 165 -12.58 -20.15 -0.72
CA ASP A 165 -11.73 -19.04 -0.30
C ASP A 165 -11.18 -18.28 -1.51
N PHE A 166 -11.04 -16.96 -1.33
CA PHE A 166 -10.39 -16.14 -2.33
C PHE A 166 -8.88 -16.36 -2.32
N LEU A 167 -8.30 -16.36 -3.51
CA LEU A 167 -6.88 -16.65 -3.72
C LEU A 167 -6.07 -15.36 -3.79
N PRO A 168 -4.94 -15.25 -3.06
CA PRO A 168 -4.06 -14.09 -3.17
C PRO A 168 -3.43 -14.01 -4.57
N LEU A 169 -2.99 -12.80 -4.94
CA LEU A 169 -2.19 -12.61 -6.15
C LEU A 169 -0.74 -13.02 -5.94
N THR A 170 -0.16 -13.66 -6.97
CA THR A 170 1.28 -13.94 -7.01
C THR A 170 2.04 -12.73 -7.55
N LEU A 171 2.92 -12.18 -6.72
CA LEU A 171 3.84 -11.10 -7.10
C LEU A 171 5.27 -11.63 -7.14
N PHE A 172 5.96 -11.42 -8.26
CA PHE A 172 7.37 -11.78 -8.38
C PHE A 172 8.27 -10.87 -7.55
N HIS A 173 7.92 -9.59 -7.48
CA HIS A 173 8.69 -8.60 -6.78
C HIS A 173 7.87 -7.34 -6.42
N TYR A 174 8.47 -6.42 -5.67
CA TYR A 174 7.73 -5.36 -4.94
C TYR A 174 8.33 -3.99 -5.26
N PRO A 175 8.01 -3.41 -6.43
CA PRO A 175 8.55 -2.13 -6.83
C PRO A 175 7.80 -0.98 -6.14
N ILE A 176 8.53 0.07 -5.77
CA ILE A 176 7.97 1.26 -5.13
C ILE A 176 8.65 2.51 -5.67
N CYS A 177 7.90 3.61 -5.80
CA CYS A 177 8.47 4.89 -6.22
C CYS A 177 9.04 5.64 -5.02
N ILE A 178 10.16 6.31 -5.24
CA ILE A 178 10.82 7.22 -4.31
C ILE A 178 11.18 8.49 -5.05
N SER A 179 10.59 9.59 -4.62
CA SER A 179 10.76 10.91 -5.21
C SER A 179 11.71 11.78 -4.41
N PHE A 180 12.49 12.55 -5.15
CA PHE A 180 13.46 13.51 -4.69
C PHE A 180 13.25 14.84 -5.41
N ILE A 181 13.55 15.93 -4.72
CA ILE A 181 13.59 17.25 -5.36
C ILE A 181 14.91 17.96 -5.08
N THR A 182 15.46 18.58 -6.11
CA THR A 182 16.71 19.34 -6.08
C THR A 182 16.43 20.83 -6.13
N PHE A 183 17.07 21.60 -5.26
CA PHE A 183 16.96 23.06 -5.22
C PHE A 183 18.12 23.74 -5.95
N LYS A 184 17.99 25.05 -6.21
CA LYS A 184 19.06 25.87 -6.86
C LYS A 184 20.38 25.84 -6.11
N SER A 185 20.35 25.60 -4.80
CA SER A 185 21.55 25.48 -3.96
C SER A 185 22.35 24.20 -4.24
N GLY A 186 21.81 23.25 -5.02
CA GLY A 186 22.41 21.94 -5.28
C GLY A 186 22.03 20.87 -4.25
N ASN A 187 21.26 21.22 -3.22
CA ASN A 187 20.79 20.26 -2.23
C ASN A 187 19.60 19.48 -2.78
N THR A 188 19.62 18.16 -2.54
CA THR A 188 18.52 17.25 -2.87
C THR A 188 17.86 16.78 -1.58
N ILE A 189 16.53 16.76 -1.56
CA ILE A 189 15.74 16.21 -0.46
C ILE A 189 14.86 15.07 -0.94
N MET A 190 14.54 14.14 -0.05
CA MET A 190 13.58 13.05 -0.27
C MET A 190 12.20 13.45 0.24
N ASP A 191 11.16 12.98 -0.45
CA ASP A 191 9.76 13.15 -0.05
C ASP A 191 9.38 14.63 0.19
N PRO A 192 9.31 15.43 -0.89
CA PRO A 192 9.02 16.85 -0.80
C PRO A 192 7.57 17.11 -0.37
N THR A 193 7.40 18.15 0.43
CA THR A 193 6.10 18.76 0.74
C THR A 193 5.60 19.61 -0.43
N TYR A 194 4.32 19.96 -0.44
CA TYR A 194 3.72 20.79 -1.49
C TYR A 194 4.45 22.12 -1.74
N ILE A 195 4.97 22.74 -0.67
CA ILE A 195 5.73 24.00 -0.78
C ILE A 195 7.11 23.75 -1.38
N GLU A 196 7.78 22.67 -0.96
CA GLU A 196 9.09 22.29 -1.48
C GLU A 196 9.02 21.95 -2.97
N GLU A 197 7.95 21.25 -3.42
CA GLU A 197 7.67 20.97 -4.83
C GLU A 197 7.64 22.23 -5.70
N LYS A 198 6.99 23.29 -5.22
CA LYS A 198 6.86 24.55 -5.95
C LYS A 198 8.15 25.36 -6.06
N VAL A 199 9.08 25.19 -5.12
CA VAL A 199 10.34 25.95 -5.06
C VAL A 199 11.51 25.15 -5.67
N GLY A 200 11.32 23.84 -5.87
CA GLY A 200 12.27 22.96 -6.50
C GLY A 200 12.60 23.33 -7.95
N VAL A 201 13.73 22.81 -8.40
CA VAL A 201 14.31 23.10 -9.72
C VAL A 201 14.33 21.87 -10.60
N ALA A 202 14.48 20.70 -10.00
CA ALA A 202 14.41 19.43 -10.68
C ALA A 202 13.79 18.38 -9.76
N GLU A 203 12.93 17.54 -10.32
CA GLU A 203 12.28 16.42 -9.66
C GLU A 203 12.85 15.11 -10.22
N LEU A 204 13.18 14.17 -9.34
CA LEU A 204 13.64 12.84 -9.71
C LEU A 204 12.79 11.81 -8.97
N THR A 205 12.14 10.93 -9.71
CA THR A 205 11.42 9.78 -9.16
C THR A 205 12.08 8.49 -9.64
N LEU A 206 12.44 7.62 -8.70
CA LEU A 206 13.03 6.31 -8.94
C LEU A 206 12.05 5.24 -8.48
N GLY A 207 11.62 4.37 -9.39
CA GLY A 207 10.95 3.12 -9.04
C GLY A 207 11.98 2.04 -8.79
N VAL A 208 12.10 1.57 -7.55
CA VAL A 208 13.11 0.60 -7.13
C VAL A 208 12.44 -0.63 -6.53
N ASN A 209 12.99 -1.79 -6.83
CA ASN A 209 12.52 -3.08 -6.33
C ASN A 209 13.21 -3.48 -5.01
N SER A 210 12.66 -4.47 -4.30
CA SER A 210 13.28 -5.06 -3.10
C SER A 210 14.68 -5.63 -3.35
N TYR A 211 14.99 -6.02 -4.59
CA TYR A 211 16.32 -6.49 -5.02
C TYR A 211 17.29 -5.36 -5.38
N ARG A 212 16.93 -4.09 -5.13
CA ARG A 212 17.70 -2.89 -5.50
C ARG A 212 17.86 -2.67 -7.00
N GLU A 213 16.98 -3.28 -7.79
CA GLU A 213 16.91 -3.08 -9.23
C GLU A 213 16.04 -1.88 -9.56
N LEU A 214 16.44 -1.09 -10.57
CA LEU A 214 15.69 0.06 -11.03
C LEU A 214 14.60 -0.40 -12.02
N CYS A 215 13.34 -0.20 -11.65
CA CYS A 215 12.18 -0.51 -12.48
C CYS A 215 11.77 0.68 -13.36
N SER A 216 11.85 1.90 -12.83
CA SER A 216 11.46 3.10 -13.55
C SER A 216 12.28 4.31 -13.11
N LEU A 217 12.48 5.25 -14.03
CA LEU A 217 13.16 6.51 -13.76
C LEU A 217 12.39 7.62 -14.48
N HIS A 218 12.07 8.65 -13.72
CA HIS A 218 11.54 9.89 -14.24
C HIS A 218 12.34 11.05 -13.67
N PHE A 219 12.93 11.85 -14.55
CA PHE A 219 13.67 13.03 -14.19
C PHE A 219 13.07 14.21 -14.95
N ASP A 220 12.69 15.27 -14.25
CA ASP A 220 12.14 16.48 -14.84
C ASP A 220 12.85 17.74 -14.34
N TYR A 221 13.12 18.67 -15.26
CA TYR A 221 13.73 19.96 -14.96
C TYR A 221 12.65 21.04 -14.91
N LEU A 222 12.17 21.35 -13.70
CA LEU A 222 11.18 22.40 -13.45
C LEU A 222 11.71 23.80 -13.83
N THR A 223 13.02 24.03 -13.75
CA THR A 223 13.66 25.27 -14.23
C THR A 223 14.94 25.00 -15.02
N LYS A 224 15.22 25.86 -16.02
CA LYS A 224 16.47 25.84 -16.81
C LYS A 224 17.68 26.10 -15.92
N THR A 225 18.28 25.06 -15.38
CA THR A 225 19.53 25.14 -14.60
C THR A 225 20.50 24.06 -15.05
N MET A 226 21.79 24.39 -15.03
CA MET A 226 22.88 23.50 -15.48
C MET A 226 23.56 22.78 -14.31
N THR A 227 22.97 22.86 -13.11
CA THR A 227 23.62 22.53 -11.85
C THR A 227 23.18 21.19 -11.25
N VAL A 228 22.58 20.30 -12.03
CA VAL A 228 22.26 18.96 -11.54
C VAL A 228 23.40 18.00 -11.91
N LYS A 229 24.49 18.04 -11.14
CA LYS A 229 25.52 16.99 -11.18
C LYS A 229 24.92 15.69 -10.64
N ASP A 230 25.10 14.58 -11.34
CA ASP A 230 24.84 13.17 -10.98
C ASP A 230 23.93 12.89 -9.76
N VAL A 231 22.78 13.58 -9.63
CA VAL A 231 21.86 13.41 -8.48
C VAL A 231 21.41 11.97 -8.38
N ILE A 232 21.22 11.31 -9.53
CA ILE A 232 20.87 9.90 -9.64
C ILE A 232 21.86 9.04 -8.86
N SER A 233 23.18 9.19 -9.07
CA SER A 233 24.17 8.35 -8.39
C SER A 233 24.24 8.64 -6.89
N ALA A 234 24.06 9.91 -6.51
CA ALA A 234 24.06 10.33 -5.11
C ALA A 234 22.89 9.73 -4.32
N VAL A 235 21.68 9.71 -4.89
CA VAL A 235 20.47 9.29 -4.15
C VAL A 235 20.07 7.83 -4.37
N SER A 236 20.62 7.14 -5.38
CA SER A 236 20.22 5.77 -5.73
C SER A 236 20.34 4.78 -4.58
N ASN A 237 21.43 4.86 -3.80
CA ASN A 237 21.64 3.94 -2.67
C ASN A 237 20.65 4.23 -1.53
N ASP A 238 20.39 5.50 -1.24
CA ASP A 238 19.42 5.90 -0.22
C ASP A 238 18.00 5.54 -0.62
N ALA A 239 17.65 5.71 -1.90
CA ALA A 239 16.40 5.23 -2.48
C ALA A 239 16.27 3.71 -2.30
N ALA A 240 17.27 2.94 -2.71
CA ALA A 240 17.22 1.48 -2.59
C ALA A 240 17.07 1.00 -1.13
N ASN A 241 17.81 1.61 -0.20
CA ASN A 241 17.72 1.30 1.22
C ASN A 241 16.33 1.65 1.79
N TYR A 242 15.76 2.79 1.39
CA TYR A 242 14.43 3.19 1.83
C TYR A 242 13.33 2.31 1.22
N ALA A 243 13.45 1.95 -0.07
CA ALA A 243 12.53 1.05 -0.75
C ALA A 243 12.41 -0.29 -0.02
N THR A 244 13.54 -0.91 0.36
CA THR A 244 13.53 -2.17 1.10
C THR A 244 12.80 -2.04 2.43
N LYS A 245 13.03 -0.97 3.19
CA LYS A 245 12.36 -0.71 4.47
C LYS A 245 10.86 -0.51 4.30
N LEU A 246 10.47 0.27 3.29
CA LEU A 246 9.07 0.59 3.02
C LEU A 246 8.29 -0.64 2.54
N VAL A 247 8.88 -1.45 1.67
CA VAL A 247 8.31 -2.74 1.23
C VAL A 247 8.12 -3.68 2.42
N GLN A 248 9.09 -3.74 3.33
CA GLN A 248 8.96 -4.56 4.54
C GLN A 248 7.81 -4.08 5.43
N GLN A 249 7.69 -2.76 5.64
CA GLN A 249 6.58 -2.17 6.39
C GLN A 249 5.22 -2.49 5.74
N ILE A 250 5.11 -2.42 4.41
CA ILE A 250 3.88 -2.77 3.68
C ILE A 250 3.55 -4.25 3.86
N LYS A 251 4.55 -5.15 3.72
CA LYS A 251 4.39 -6.59 3.93
C LYS A 251 3.84 -6.90 5.31
N GLU A 252 4.45 -6.33 6.35
CA GLU A 252 4.02 -6.53 7.73
C GLU A 252 2.60 -6.02 7.97
N ALA A 253 2.24 -4.86 7.42
CA ALA A 253 0.89 -4.32 7.51
C ALA A 253 -0.14 -5.22 6.84
N VAL A 254 0.15 -5.73 5.63
CA VAL A 254 -0.75 -6.64 4.90
C VAL A 254 -0.90 -7.97 5.63
N ILE A 255 0.19 -8.58 6.07
CA ILE A 255 0.15 -9.87 6.79
C ILE A 255 -0.67 -9.75 8.07
N LYS A 256 -0.45 -8.67 8.84
CA LYS A 256 -1.20 -8.41 10.07
C LYS A 256 -2.70 -8.26 9.81
N ASP A 257 -3.07 -7.55 8.76
CA ASP A 257 -4.48 -7.34 8.40
C ASP A 257 -5.14 -8.64 7.91
N VAL A 258 -4.48 -9.37 7.01
CA VAL A 258 -4.93 -10.67 6.51
C VAL A 258 -5.14 -11.64 7.67
N GLN A 259 -4.16 -11.77 8.57
CA GLN A 259 -4.25 -12.66 9.72
C GLN A 259 -5.39 -12.25 10.66
N SER A 260 -5.57 -10.96 10.93
CA SER A 260 -6.65 -10.48 11.79
C SER A 260 -8.05 -10.81 11.27
N ARG A 261 -8.22 -10.93 9.94
CA ARG A 261 -9.51 -11.32 9.34
C ARG A 261 -9.79 -12.81 9.47
N TYR A 262 -8.76 -13.65 9.39
CA TYR A 262 -8.91 -15.08 9.64
C TYR A 262 -9.18 -15.35 11.11
N ASP A 263 -8.46 -14.66 12.00
CA ASP A 263 -8.70 -14.74 13.44
C ASP A 263 -10.13 -14.26 13.77
N GLU A 264 -10.59 -13.12 13.23
CA GLU A 264 -11.96 -12.63 13.46
C GLU A 264 -13.05 -13.57 12.92
N ASN A 265 -12.82 -14.24 11.79
CA ASN A 265 -13.75 -15.26 11.29
C ASN A 265 -13.80 -16.48 12.23
N ASP A 266 -12.67 -16.86 12.84
CA ASP A 266 -12.63 -17.92 13.86
C ASP A 266 -13.29 -17.48 15.19
N PHE A 267 -13.31 -16.19 15.50
CA PHE A 267 -13.97 -15.63 16.69
C PHE A 267 -15.43 -15.19 16.48
N MET A 268 -15.92 -15.10 15.24
CA MET A 268 -17.31 -14.73 14.90
C MET A 268 -18.36 -15.80 15.28
N GLU A 269 -17.95 -16.93 15.87
CA GLU A 269 -18.87 -17.78 16.67
C GLU A 269 -19.17 -17.20 18.06
N VAL A 270 -18.54 -16.08 18.45
CA VAL A 270 -18.81 -15.39 19.71
C VAL A 270 -19.06 -13.92 19.43
N GLU A 271 -20.32 -13.50 19.57
CA GLU A 271 -20.76 -12.12 19.56
C GLU A 271 -19.77 -11.22 20.31
N ASN A 272 -19.28 -10.15 19.66
CA ASN A 272 -19.08 -8.88 20.34
C ASN A 272 -18.96 -7.71 19.37
N GLU A 273 -19.78 -6.71 19.68
CA GLU A 273 -19.77 -5.35 19.16
C GLU A 273 -18.47 -4.62 19.57
N GLU A 274 -18.16 -3.55 18.83
CA GLU A 274 -17.04 -2.60 19.04
C GLU A 274 -15.69 -2.94 18.39
N LYS A 275 -15.63 -2.79 17.06
CA LYS A 275 -14.43 -2.27 16.38
C LYS A 275 -14.83 -1.21 15.37
N SER A 276 -14.07 -0.12 15.31
CA SER A 276 -14.34 1.03 14.45
C SER A 276 -14.15 0.68 12.97
N CYS A 277 -15.21 0.19 12.34
CA CYS A 277 -15.34 0.11 10.89
C CYS A 277 -15.59 1.53 10.34
N ILE A 278 -15.20 1.80 9.10
CA ILE A 278 -15.76 2.95 8.36
C ILE A 278 -17.24 2.62 8.15
N ILE A 279 -18.10 3.18 8.99
CA ILE A 279 -19.55 3.00 8.93
C ILE A 279 -20.06 3.70 7.67
N LYS A 280 -20.69 2.95 6.77
CA LYS A 280 -21.53 3.55 5.72
C LYS A 280 -22.67 4.27 6.42
N TYR A 281 -22.72 5.59 6.35
CA TYR A 281 -23.94 6.32 6.63
C TYR A 281 -24.83 6.23 5.39
N GLU A 282 -25.95 5.51 5.49
CA GLU A 282 -27.04 5.68 4.53
C GLU A 282 -27.64 7.08 4.70
N GLU A 283 -28.09 7.66 3.59
CA GLU A 283 -28.47 9.06 3.47
C GLU A 283 -29.56 9.50 4.47
N GLY A 284 -29.31 10.63 5.15
CA GLY A 284 -30.38 11.48 5.68
C GLY A 284 -30.68 11.36 7.18
N SER A 285 -29.79 11.85 8.03
CA SER A 285 -30.14 12.63 9.25
C SER A 285 -28.86 13.00 10.00
N ALA A 286 -28.65 14.30 10.23
CA ALA A 286 -27.56 14.80 11.07
C ALA A 286 -28.17 15.38 12.35
N GLU A 287 -27.96 14.70 13.47
CA GLU A 287 -28.22 15.28 14.79
C GLU A 287 -26.89 15.64 15.47
N LEU A 288 -26.87 16.84 16.05
CA LEU A 288 -25.74 17.40 16.79
C LEU A 288 -25.63 16.75 18.18
N ILE A 289 -24.56 16.01 18.42
CA ILE A 289 -24.23 15.52 19.78
C ILE A 289 -23.39 16.60 20.50
N PRO A 290 -23.81 17.10 21.68
CA PRO A 290 -23.02 18.07 22.44
C PRO A 290 -21.86 17.40 23.17
N ILE A 291 -20.68 18.03 23.13
CA ILE A 291 -19.49 17.60 23.88
C ILE A 291 -19.68 17.95 25.36
N PRO A 292 -19.51 17.02 26.32
CA PRO A 292 -19.50 17.37 27.73
C PRO A 292 -18.21 18.12 28.08
N ILE A 293 -18.38 19.33 28.60
CA ILE A 293 -17.32 20.15 29.21
C ILE A 293 -17.23 19.77 30.70
N ASN A 294 -15.99 19.68 31.20
CA ASN A 294 -15.50 19.46 32.58
C ASN A 294 -15.02 18.01 32.85
N SER A 295 -13.82 17.78 33.40
CA SER A 295 -13.17 18.55 34.45
C SER A 295 -11.64 18.53 34.40
N ILE A 296 -11.10 19.71 34.66
CA ILE A 296 -9.70 20.06 34.93
C ILE A 296 -9.33 19.71 36.39
N LYS A 297 -8.04 19.38 36.59
CA LYS A 297 -7.21 19.35 37.84
C LYS A 297 -7.27 18.12 38.75
N LYS A 298 -6.10 17.48 38.96
CA LYS A 298 -5.11 17.91 39.98
C LYS A 298 -3.72 17.27 39.76
N GLU A 299 -2.71 18.07 40.08
CA GLU A 299 -1.28 17.78 40.12
C GLU A 299 -0.84 17.04 41.41
N GLU A 300 0.43 16.62 41.37
CA GLU A 300 1.43 16.44 42.44
C GLU A 300 1.64 15.02 43.03
N VAL A 301 2.84 14.56 43.43
CA VAL A 301 4.28 14.89 43.31
C VAL A 301 5.04 13.65 43.87
N PHE A 302 6.18 13.32 43.28
CA PHE A 302 7.36 12.52 43.73
C PHE A 302 7.40 11.75 45.07
N SER A 303 8.01 10.55 45.03
CA SER A 303 9.13 10.20 45.92
C SER A 303 10.05 9.10 45.36
N THR A 304 11.34 9.41 45.31
CA THR A 304 12.53 8.59 45.00
C THR A 304 12.83 7.55 46.10
N PHE A 305 13.47 6.41 45.78
CA PHE A 305 14.64 5.83 46.52
C PHE A 305 15.15 4.52 45.87
N ASN A 306 16.44 4.55 45.45
CA ASN A 306 17.55 3.56 45.42
C ASN A 306 17.28 2.06 45.66
N SER A 307 18.08 1.07 45.24
CA SER A 307 19.19 0.82 44.30
C SER A 307 19.54 -0.68 44.41
N SER A 308 20.29 -1.21 43.44
CA SER A 308 21.27 -2.33 43.48
C SER A 308 20.84 -3.82 43.48
N ASP A 309 21.50 -4.53 42.55
CA ASP A 309 22.02 -5.92 42.54
C ASP A 309 21.34 -7.00 41.67
N ASP A 310 21.99 -7.24 40.51
CA ASP A 310 22.46 -8.50 39.90
C ASP A 310 21.77 -9.85 40.21
N SER A 311 21.31 -10.52 39.14
CA SER A 311 21.79 -11.87 38.77
C SER A 311 21.17 -12.35 37.44
N ASP A 312 22.00 -12.97 36.61
CA ASP A 312 21.66 -13.70 35.38
C ASP A 312 20.64 -14.82 35.62
N ASP A 313 19.70 -15.01 34.70
CA ASP A 313 19.13 -16.33 34.39
C ASP A 313 18.50 -16.36 32.98
N GLU A 314 19.02 -17.28 32.15
CA GLU A 314 18.44 -17.69 30.88
C GLU A 314 17.10 -18.41 31.11
N ILE A 315 16.03 -18.00 30.42
CA ILE A 315 14.82 -18.81 30.31
C ILE A 315 14.41 -18.96 28.84
N LEU A 316 14.66 -20.18 28.34
CA LEU A 316 14.07 -20.78 27.15
C LEU A 316 12.54 -20.79 27.23
N VAL A 317 11.87 -20.16 26.27
CA VAL A 317 10.42 -20.37 26.05
C VAL A 317 10.24 -21.29 24.85
N LYS A 318 9.87 -22.53 25.17
CA LYS A 318 9.44 -23.59 24.25
C LYS A 318 8.10 -23.24 23.60
N SER A 319 7.96 -23.62 22.33
CA SER A 319 6.69 -23.67 21.61
C SER A 319 5.75 -24.73 22.20
N PRO A 320 4.44 -24.45 22.36
CA PRO A 320 3.46 -25.49 22.61
C PRO A 320 2.91 -26.02 21.28
N PHE A 321 3.35 -27.22 20.90
CA PHE A 321 2.59 -28.12 20.03
C PHE A 321 1.35 -28.60 20.82
N SER A 322 0.16 -28.40 20.26
CA SER A 322 -1.10 -28.94 20.79
C SER A 322 -1.31 -30.36 20.26
N GLU A 323 -1.44 -31.30 21.19
CA GLU A 323 -1.76 -32.71 20.97
C GLU A 323 -3.10 -32.89 20.24
N ARG A 324 -3.10 -33.72 19.20
CA ARG A 324 -4.30 -34.20 18.50
C ARG A 324 -4.97 -35.27 19.36
N LYS A 325 -6.27 -35.13 19.62
CA LYS A 325 -7.11 -36.24 20.11
C LYS A 325 -7.49 -37.15 18.94
N GLU A 326 -7.30 -38.45 19.14
CA GLU A 326 -7.71 -39.55 18.25
C GLU A 326 -9.22 -39.56 18.06
N ILE A 327 -9.64 -39.85 16.83
CA ILE A 327 -11.03 -40.13 16.45
C ILE A 327 -11.11 -41.65 16.21
N ASP A 328 -12.02 -42.31 16.92
CA ASP A 328 -12.28 -43.75 16.77
C ASP A 328 -12.85 -44.05 15.38
N LEU A 329 -12.19 -44.97 14.67
CA LEU A 329 -12.64 -45.61 13.44
C LEU A 329 -13.70 -46.67 13.76
N VAL A 330 -14.89 -46.54 13.17
CA VAL A 330 -15.88 -47.62 13.13
C VAL A 330 -15.73 -48.35 11.79
N ASP A 331 -15.27 -49.59 11.87
CA ASP A 331 -15.16 -50.52 10.75
C ASP A 331 -16.56 -50.95 10.26
N LEU A 332 -16.81 -50.77 8.97
CA LEU A 332 -17.84 -51.51 8.24
C LEU A 332 -17.16 -52.66 7.49
N ILE A 333 -17.29 -53.87 8.04
CA ILE A 333 -16.93 -55.12 7.35
C ILE A 333 -18.22 -55.66 6.71
N ASP A 334 -18.19 -55.82 5.39
CA ASP A 334 -19.06 -56.72 4.64
C ASP A 334 -18.51 -58.15 4.73
N SER A 335 -19.38 -59.12 5.06
CA SER A 335 -19.46 -60.43 4.36
C SER A 335 -20.55 -61.33 4.96
N ASP A 336 -21.59 -61.63 4.17
CA ASP A 336 -21.89 -63.00 3.69
C ASP A 336 -22.95 -62.97 2.57
#